data_AF-A0A3N5U2R2-F1
#
_entry.id   AF-A0A3N5U2R2-F1
#
_cell.length_a   1.000
_cell.length_b   1.000
_cell.length_c   1.000
_cell.angle_alpha   90.00
_cell.angle_beta   90.00
_cell.angle_gamma   90.00
#
_symmetry.space_group_name_H-M   'P 1'
#
loop_
_entity.id
_entity.type
_entity.pdbx_description
1 polymer ?
#
loop_
_entity_poly.entity_id
_entity_poly.type
_entity_poly.pdbx_seq_one_letter_code
_entity_poly.pdbx_strand_id
1 'polypeptide(L)'
;MPNVRFILPLLLVGIVIVTLMAVWFRGKPQIPPVNLVDHQLEDRVAGLENQMMELKGIEERLKALERDSQSFLQAVERLNRMETSLSQRTDQASKPPSAAPATPAANRAPEKQAPQTVVRQANAVNYVVKSGDTLYAISRRYQVSIDQLAADNNLGKKSTLYPGQKLTINPPKSN
;
A
#
# COMPACT_ATOMS: atom_id res chain seq x y z
N MET A 1 -41.03 59.97 -58.43
CA MET A 1 -40.30 59.86 -57.15
C MET A 1 -40.45 58.43 -56.62
N PRO A 2 -39.60 57.47 -57.03
CA PRO A 2 -39.61 56.12 -56.46
C PRO A 2 -38.60 56.06 -55.30
N ASN A 3 -38.75 55.08 -54.40
CA ASN A 3 -37.79 54.62 -53.37
C ASN A 3 -38.16 54.87 -51.90
N VAL A 4 -39.08 55.80 -51.57
CA VAL A 4 -39.48 56.00 -50.15
C VAL A 4 -40.24 54.78 -49.58
N ARG A 5 -40.95 54.04 -50.44
CA ARG A 5 -41.74 52.85 -50.04
C ARG A 5 -40.90 51.63 -49.63
N PHE A 6 -39.63 51.56 -50.06
CA PHE A 6 -38.71 50.46 -49.71
C PHE A 6 -37.81 50.79 -48.51
N ILE A 7 -37.60 52.07 -48.21
CA ILE A 7 -36.74 52.52 -47.09
C ILE A 7 -37.46 52.37 -45.74
N LEU A 8 -38.79 52.59 -45.71
CA LEU A 8 -39.59 52.55 -44.49
C LEU A 8 -39.59 51.18 -43.75
N PRO A 9 -39.75 50.01 -44.40
CA PRO A 9 -39.68 48.73 -43.71
C PRO A 9 -38.26 48.40 -43.22
N LEU A 10 -37.21 48.84 -43.94
CA LEU A 10 -35.82 48.57 -43.58
C LEU A 10 -35.42 49.31 -42.29
N LEU A 11 -35.92 50.53 -42.11
CA LEU A 11 -35.70 51.35 -40.91
C LEU A 11 -36.40 50.75 -39.68
N LEU A 12 -37.62 50.22 -39.85
CA LEU A 12 -38.34 49.53 -38.77
C LEU A 12 -37.62 48.26 -38.30
N VAL A 13 -37.08 47.46 -39.22
CA VAL A 13 -36.27 46.27 -38.87
C VAL A 13 -35.02 46.68 -38.08
N GLY A 14 -34.35 47.77 -38.46
CA GLY A 14 -33.21 48.31 -37.72
C GLY A 14 -33.56 48.70 -36.27
N ILE A 15 -34.70 49.37 -36.07
CA ILE A 15 -35.16 49.78 -34.72
C ILE A 15 -35.51 48.56 -33.86
N VAL A 16 -36.12 47.51 -34.43
CA VAL A 16 -36.44 46.27 -33.72
C VAL A 16 -35.15 45.53 -33.31
N ILE A 17 -34.14 45.49 -34.18
CA ILE A 17 -32.84 44.87 -33.85
C ILE A 17 -32.15 45.64 -32.72
N VAL A 18 -32.15 46.98 -32.77
CA VAL A 18 -31.53 47.82 -31.74
C VAL A 18 -32.27 47.71 -30.41
N THR A 19 -33.60 47.65 -30.42
CA THR A 19 -34.39 47.46 -29.20
C THR A 19 -34.22 46.06 -28.62
N LEU A 20 -34.16 45.01 -29.46
CA LEU A 20 -33.82 43.65 -29.00
C LEU A 20 -32.41 43.56 -28.43
N MET A 21 -31.42 44.21 -29.06
CA MET A 21 -30.06 44.29 -28.52
C MET A 21 -30.02 45.05 -27.19
N ALA A 22 -30.76 46.15 -27.07
CA ALA A 22 -30.84 46.93 -25.84
C ALA A 22 -31.51 46.14 -24.71
N VAL A 23 -32.56 45.37 -25.01
CA VAL A 23 -33.22 44.46 -24.06
C VAL A 23 -32.26 43.34 -23.63
N TRP A 24 -31.50 42.78 -24.57
CA TRP A 24 -30.46 41.78 -24.28
C TRP A 24 -29.32 42.37 -23.43
N PHE A 25 -28.96 43.64 -23.63
CA PHE A 25 -27.86 44.29 -22.91
C PHE A 25 -28.26 44.81 -21.52
N ARG A 26 -29.56 45.01 -21.27
CA ARG A 26 -30.08 45.53 -19.98
C ARG A 26 -30.15 44.49 -18.87
N GLY A 27 -29.83 43.22 -19.17
CA GLY A 27 -29.88 42.09 -18.26
C GLY A 27 -28.53 41.39 -18.07
N LYS A 28 -27.42 42.12 -17.92
CA LYS A 28 -26.15 41.48 -17.51
C LYS A 28 -26.23 41.10 -16.02
N PRO A 29 -26.23 39.81 -15.65
CA PRO A 29 -26.03 39.44 -14.26
C PRO A 29 -24.64 39.92 -13.83
N GLN A 30 -24.53 40.49 -12.63
CA GLN A 30 -23.26 40.87 -12.01
C GLN A 30 -22.40 39.61 -11.87
N ILE A 31 -21.43 39.42 -12.77
CA ILE A 31 -20.51 38.28 -12.73
C ILE A 31 -19.55 38.54 -11.57
N PRO A 32 -19.46 37.65 -10.56
CA PRO A 32 -18.45 37.76 -9.52
C PRO A 32 -17.03 37.66 -10.14
N PRO A 33 -16.00 38.27 -9.54
CA PRO A 33 -14.66 38.28 -10.12
C PRO A 33 -14.15 36.87 -10.45
N VAL A 34 -13.73 36.67 -11.70
CA VAL A 34 -13.35 35.39 -12.35
C VAL A 34 -12.09 34.71 -11.77
N ASN A 35 -11.43 35.29 -10.77
CA ASN A 35 -10.13 34.80 -10.27
C ASN A 35 -10.18 33.61 -9.29
N LEU A 36 -11.35 32.99 -9.08
CA LEU A 36 -11.49 31.84 -8.16
C LEU A 36 -11.63 30.50 -8.89
N VAL A 37 -11.95 30.51 -10.20
CA VAL A 37 -12.22 29.27 -10.96
C VAL A 37 -10.97 28.79 -11.72
N ASP A 38 -10.07 29.68 -12.15
CA ASP A 38 -8.83 29.30 -12.84
C ASP A 38 -7.90 28.45 -11.96
N HIS A 39 -7.65 28.88 -10.72
CA HIS A 39 -6.83 28.11 -9.77
C HIS A 39 -7.45 26.75 -9.43
N GLN A 40 -8.78 26.64 -9.43
CA GLN A 40 -9.45 25.37 -9.18
C GLN A 40 -9.31 24.40 -10.37
N LEU A 41 -9.21 24.90 -11.60
CA LEU A 41 -8.94 24.06 -12.75
C LEU A 41 -7.48 23.59 -12.77
N GLU A 42 -6.52 24.47 -12.47
CA GLU A 42 -5.10 24.11 -12.37
C GLU A 42 -4.84 23.08 -11.26
N ASP A 43 -5.44 23.25 -10.08
CA ASP A 43 -5.34 22.26 -8.99
C ASP A 43 -5.93 20.90 -9.37
N ARG A 44 -7.05 20.90 -10.11
CA ARG A 44 -7.67 19.66 -10.60
C ARG A 44 -6.82 18.99 -11.68
N VAL A 45 -6.16 19.75 -12.56
CA VAL A 45 -5.24 19.23 -13.57
C VAL A 45 -3.97 18.68 -12.92
N ALA A 46 -3.37 19.39 -11.96
CA ALA A 46 -2.23 18.89 -11.19
C ALA A 46 -2.59 17.62 -10.37
N GLY A 47 -3.82 17.56 -9.83
CA GLY A 47 -4.35 16.36 -9.20
C GLY A 47 -4.47 15.17 -10.17
N LEU A 48 -4.94 15.42 -11.40
CA LEU A 48 -5.05 14.41 -12.45
C LEU A 48 -3.68 13.89 -12.91
N GLU A 49 -2.65 14.74 -12.96
CA GLU A 49 -1.27 14.33 -13.29
C GLU A 49 -0.68 13.40 -12.23
N ASN A 50 -0.91 13.68 -10.94
CA ASN A 50 -0.52 12.79 -9.86
C ASN A 50 -1.22 11.42 -9.96
N GLN A 51 -2.50 11.39 -10.36
CA GLN A 51 -3.21 10.13 -10.59
C GLN A 51 -2.71 9.36 -11.82
N MET A 52 -2.31 10.04 -12.89
CA MET A 52 -1.68 9.38 -14.05
C MET A 52 -0.33 8.74 -13.69
N MET A 53 0.41 9.31 -12.74
CA MET A 53 1.65 8.71 -12.23
C MET A 53 1.36 7.43 -11.42
N GLU A 54 0.21 7.35 -10.73
CA GLU A 54 -0.27 6.15 -10.05
C GLU A 54 -0.65 5.03 -11.04
N LEU A 55 -1.26 5.38 -12.18
CA LEU A 55 -1.59 4.44 -13.26
C LEU A 55 -0.33 3.85 -13.91
N LYS A 56 0.76 4.63 -14.06
CA LYS A 56 2.06 4.09 -14.51
C LYS A 56 2.66 3.08 -13.54
N GLY A 57 2.36 3.20 -12.24
CA GLY A 57 2.77 2.25 -11.22
C GLY A 57 2.10 0.88 -11.33
N ILE A 58 0.96 0.78 -12.01
CA ILE A 58 0.21 -0.48 -12.15
C ILE A 58 0.98 -1.49 -13.00
N GLU A 59 1.65 -1.07 -14.08
CA GLU A 59 2.46 -1.98 -14.92
C GLU A 59 3.66 -2.56 -14.17
N GLU A 60 4.33 -1.75 -13.35
CA GLU A 60 5.45 -2.22 -12.54
C GLU A 60 4.98 -3.17 -11.43
N ARG A 61 3.79 -2.92 -10.85
CA ARG A 61 3.16 -3.87 -9.93
C ARG A 61 2.74 -5.16 -10.64
N LEU A 62 2.33 -5.08 -11.90
CA LEU A 62 2.01 -6.26 -12.72
C LEU A 62 3.26 -7.12 -12.96
N LYS A 63 4.40 -6.51 -13.29
CA LYS A 63 5.68 -7.20 -13.46
C LYS A 63 6.22 -7.78 -12.15
N ALA A 64 6.06 -7.04 -11.05
CA ALA A 64 6.44 -7.52 -9.72
C ALA A 64 5.61 -8.75 -9.32
N LEU A 65 4.31 -8.76 -9.65
CA LEU A 65 3.42 -9.88 -9.36
C LEU A 65 3.83 -11.16 -10.12
N GLU A 66 4.27 -11.02 -11.37
CA GLU A 66 4.80 -12.13 -12.17
C GLU A 66 6.11 -12.68 -11.56
N ARG A 67 7.00 -11.79 -11.14
CA ARG A 67 8.26 -12.17 -10.48
C ARG A 67 8.00 -12.90 -9.16
N ASP A 68 7.02 -12.45 -8.40
CA ASP A 68 6.64 -13.07 -7.13
C ASP A 68 6.05 -14.48 -7.37
N SER A 69 5.22 -14.66 -8.41
CA SER A 69 4.69 -15.96 -8.82
C SER A 69 5.81 -16.99 -9.09
N GLN A 70 6.87 -16.59 -9.79
CA GLN A 70 8.00 -17.49 -10.09
C GLN A 70 8.81 -17.88 -8.84
N SER A 71 8.98 -16.96 -7.89
CA SER A 71 9.68 -17.26 -6.63
C SER A 71 8.94 -18.30 -5.78
N PHE A 72 7.61 -18.28 -5.83
CA PHE A 72 6.76 -19.22 -5.11
C PHE A 72 6.90 -20.65 -5.65
N LEU A 73 6.92 -20.82 -6.98
CA LEU A 73 7.13 -22.12 -7.60
C LEU A 73 8.47 -22.75 -7.20
N GLN A 74 9.53 -21.94 -7.13
CA GLN A 74 10.82 -22.43 -6.63
C GLN A 74 10.77 -22.83 -5.15
N ALA A 75 9.98 -22.14 -4.33
CA ALA A 75 9.80 -22.50 -2.93
C ALA A 75 9.06 -23.84 -2.77
N VAL A 76 8.06 -24.12 -3.60
CA VAL A 76 7.36 -25.41 -3.63
C VAL A 76 8.30 -26.55 -4.02
N GLU A 77 9.17 -26.33 -5.01
CA GLU A 77 10.13 -27.36 -5.41
C GLU A 77 11.23 -27.61 -4.38
N ARG A 78 11.59 -26.58 -3.61
CA ARG A 78 12.47 -26.74 -2.44
C ARG A 78 11.82 -27.64 -1.38
N LEU A 79 10.53 -27.46 -1.11
CA LEU A 79 9.80 -28.31 -0.16
C LEU A 79 9.77 -29.77 -0.62
N ASN A 80 9.50 -30.01 -1.91
CA ASN A 80 9.49 -31.37 -2.45
C ASN A 80 10.87 -32.05 -2.34
N ARG A 81 11.96 -31.31 -2.57
CA ARG A 81 13.33 -31.82 -2.39
C ARG A 81 13.69 -32.09 -0.94
N MET A 82 13.17 -31.30 0.00
CA MET A 82 13.37 -31.54 1.43
C MET A 82 12.74 -32.85 1.85
N GLU A 83 11.52 -33.16 1.39
CA GLU A 83 10.88 -34.45 1.70
C GLU A 83 11.72 -35.64 1.25
N THR A 84 12.32 -35.56 0.05
CA THR A 84 13.22 -36.62 -0.45
C THR A 84 14.44 -36.83 0.46
N SER A 85 14.99 -35.74 1.02
CA SER A 85 16.15 -35.83 1.93
C SER A 85 15.78 -36.38 3.31
N LEU A 86 14.55 -36.17 3.79
CA LEU A 86 14.07 -36.75 5.05
C LEU A 86 13.94 -38.28 4.93
N SER A 87 13.40 -38.79 3.82
CA SER A 87 13.32 -40.24 3.56
C SER A 87 14.70 -40.90 3.48
N GLN A 88 15.70 -40.22 2.93
CA GLN A 88 17.06 -40.75 2.85
C GLN A 88 17.78 -40.78 4.21
N ARG A 89 17.37 -39.88 5.13
CA ARG A 89 17.92 -39.81 6.49
C ARG A 89 17.38 -40.92 7.39
N THR A 90 16.15 -41.37 7.17
CA THR A 90 15.57 -42.53 7.87
C THR A 90 16.24 -43.84 7.44
N ASP A 91 16.73 -43.93 6.20
CA ASP A 91 17.51 -45.09 5.72
C ASP A 91 18.97 -45.10 6.23
N GLN A 92 19.56 -43.94 6.52
CA GLN A 92 20.91 -43.85 7.11
C GLN A 92 20.95 -44.09 8.63
N ALA A 93 19.83 -43.89 9.34
CA ALA A 93 19.75 -44.08 10.79
C ALA A 93 19.72 -45.57 11.23
N SER A 94 19.60 -46.52 10.29
CA SER A 94 19.61 -47.97 10.56
C SER A 94 21.01 -48.61 10.50
N LYS A 95 22.08 -47.84 10.26
CA LYS A 95 23.48 -48.33 10.38
C LYS A 95 24.04 -48.04 11.78
N PRO A 96 24.48 -49.05 12.56
CA PRO A 96 24.88 -48.84 13.94
C PRO A 96 26.20 -48.05 14.07
N PRO A 97 26.33 -47.15 15.07
CA PRO A 97 27.58 -46.49 15.40
C PRO A 97 28.52 -47.46 16.14
N SER A 98 29.71 -47.71 15.59
CA SER A 98 30.74 -48.50 16.26
C SER A 98 31.55 -47.62 17.23
N ALA A 99 31.52 -48.05 18.50
CA ALA A 99 32.44 -47.77 19.61
C ALA A 99 32.53 -46.33 20.16
N ALA A 100 31.85 -46.13 21.30
CA ALA A 100 32.25 -45.18 22.33
C ALA A 100 33.33 -45.80 23.24
N PRO A 101 34.16 -44.98 23.90
CA PRO A 101 34.59 -45.26 25.27
C PRO A 101 33.83 -44.36 26.26
N ALA A 102 33.42 -44.98 27.36
CA ALA A 102 32.60 -44.40 28.40
C ALA A 102 33.31 -43.34 29.27
N THR A 103 32.44 -42.52 29.85
CA THR A 103 32.53 -41.44 30.85
C THR A 103 33.44 -41.71 32.06
N PRO A 104 33.91 -40.65 32.73
CA PRO A 104 33.54 -40.50 34.15
C PRO A 104 32.70 -39.23 34.43
N ALA A 105 31.67 -39.41 35.26
CA ALA A 105 30.79 -38.37 35.76
C ALA A 105 31.42 -37.55 36.92
N ALA A 106 30.83 -36.36 37.15
CA ALA A 106 30.73 -35.59 38.39
C ALA A 106 31.47 -34.23 38.47
N ASN A 107 30.70 -33.24 38.97
CA ASN A 107 31.05 -31.90 39.44
C ASN A 107 31.28 -30.75 38.44
N ARG A 108 30.19 -30.06 38.08
CA ARG A 108 29.76 -28.79 38.72
C ARG A 108 28.48 -28.29 38.05
N ALA A 109 27.48 -27.99 38.86
CA ALA A 109 26.57 -26.90 38.54
C ALA A 109 27.36 -25.59 38.71
N PRO A 110 27.33 -24.71 37.69
CA PRO A 110 27.14 -23.29 37.96
C PRO A 110 25.97 -22.74 37.14
N GLU A 111 25.08 -22.08 37.87
CA GLU A 111 24.38 -20.86 37.48
C GLU A 111 23.69 -20.79 36.12
N LYS A 112 22.36 -20.78 36.24
CA LYS A 112 21.39 -19.96 35.52
C LYS A 112 21.97 -18.61 35.05
N GLN A 113 22.71 -18.62 33.95
CA GLN A 113 23.04 -17.42 33.19
C GLN A 113 21.85 -17.12 32.29
N ALA A 114 21.08 -16.10 32.67
CA ALA A 114 20.10 -15.50 31.80
C ALA A 114 20.77 -15.11 30.47
N PRO A 115 20.15 -15.36 29.31
CA PRO A 115 20.65 -14.85 28.04
C PRO A 115 20.86 -13.35 28.18
N GLN A 116 22.11 -12.90 28.08
CA GLN A 116 22.41 -11.48 28.06
C GLN A 116 21.88 -10.93 26.74
N THR A 117 20.69 -10.36 26.79
CA THR A 117 20.07 -9.65 25.68
C THR A 117 20.94 -8.42 25.39
N VAL A 118 21.77 -8.51 24.36
CA VAL A 118 22.29 -7.34 23.67
C VAL A 118 21.09 -6.52 23.21
N VAL A 119 20.76 -5.48 23.96
CA VAL A 119 19.66 -4.55 23.67
C VAL A 119 20.08 -3.74 22.45
N ARG A 120 19.91 -4.32 21.25
CA ARG A 120 19.89 -3.52 20.02
C ARG A 120 18.71 -2.58 20.18
N GLN A 121 18.97 -1.26 20.21
CA GLN A 121 17.93 -0.25 20.09
C GLN A 121 17.15 -0.54 18.80
N ALA A 122 16.03 -1.23 18.94
CA ALA A 122 15.15 -1.55 17.85
C ALA A 122 14.20 -0.35 17.70
N ASN A 123 14.35 0.35 16.58
CA ASN A 123 13.49 1.47 16.26
C ASN A 123 12.13 0.97 15.75
N ALA A 124 11.11 1.80 15.87
CA ALA A 124 9.81 1.50 15.26
C ALA A 124 9.95 1.36 13.74
N VAL A 125 9.29 0.35 13.18
CA VAL A 125 9.29 0.05 11.74
C VAL A 125 7.88 0.25 11.18
N ASN A 126 7.77 1.03 10.10
CA ASN A 126 6.52 1.13 9.35
C ASN A 126 6.46 0.01 8.30
N TYR A 127 5.45 -0.84 8.39
CA TYR A 127 5.23 -1.97 7.50
C TYR A 127 3.95 -1.77 6.68
N VAL A 128 3.99 -2.14 5.39
CA VAL A 128 2.79 -2.17 4.54
C VAL A 128 2.40 -3.62 4.33
N VAL A 129 1.21 -3.98 4.79
CA VAL A 129 0.65 -5.34 4.70
C VAL A 129 0.58 -5.78 3.25
N LYS A 130 1.02 -7.01 2.98
CA LYS A 130 0.92 -7.68 1.68
C LYS A 130 -0.19 -8.72 1.69
N SER A 131 -0.63 -9.12 0.50
CA SER A 131 -1.61 -10.21 0.35
C SER A 131 -1.11 -11.49 1.04
N GLY A 132 -1.96 -12.06 1.90
CA GLY A 132 -1.63 -13.26 2.68
C GLY A 132 -0.93 -12.99 4.01
N ASP A 133 -0.59 -11.74 4.34
CA ASP A 133 -0.05 -11.41 5.65
C ASP A 133 -1.12 -11.56 6.74
N THR A 134 -0.69 -12.09 7.88
CA THR A 134 -1.49 -12.17 9.10
C THR A 134 -0.75 -11.51 10.25
N LEU A 135 -1.49 -11.05 11.27
CA LEU A 135 -0.88 -10.53 12.50
C LEU A 135 0.12 -11.52 13.09
N TYR A 136 -0.17 -12.83 13.03
CA TYR A 136 0.72 -13.89 13.48
C TYR A 136 2.03 -13.94 12.69
N ALA A 137 1.97 -13.95 11.35
CA ALA A 137 3.16 -14.04 10.51
C ALA A 137 4.06 -12.81 10.68
N ILE A 138 3.45 -11.61 10.75
CA ILE A 138 4.18 -10.36 10.96
C ILE A 138 4.81 -10.34 12.36
N SER A 139 4.06 -10.70 13.40
CA SER A 139 4.58 -10.67 14.77
C SER A 139 5.79 -11.59 14.93
N ARG A 140 5.75 -12.79 14.33
CA ARG A 140 6.88 -13.74 14.31
C ARG A 140 8.10 -13.19 13.57
N ARG A 141 7.88 -12.52 12.44
CA ARG A 141 8.96 -11.93 11.63
C ARG A 141 9.71 -10.83 12.39
N TYR A 142 8.98 -10.00 13.12
CA TYR A 142 9.54 -8.87 13.86
C TYR A 142 9.83 -9.18 15.33
N GLN A 143 9.63 -10.43 15.76
CA GLN A 143 9.83 -10.90 17.14
C GLN A 143 9.04 -10.10 18.17
N VAL A 144 7.86 -9.61 17.80
CA VAL A 144 6.92 -8.90 18.69
C VAL A 144 5.76 -9.82 19.07
N SER A 145 5.10 -9.52 20.19
CA SER A 145 3.85 -10.23 20.54
C SER A 145 2.70 -9.75 19.66
N ILE A 146 1.74 -10.65 19.40
CA ILE A 146 0.52 -10.30 18.64
C ILE A 146 -0.28 -9.22 19.38
N ASP A 147 -0.32 -9.32 20.71
CA ASP A 147 -1.00 -8.36 21.57
C ASP A 147 -0.41 -6.97 21.45
N GLN A 148 0.93 -6.86 21.47
CA GLN A 148 1.62 -5.60 21.27
C GLN A 148 1.35 -5.05 19.87
N LEU A 149 1.53 -5.86 18.83
CA LEU A 149 1.34 -5.44 17.45
C LEU A 149 -0.09 -4.95 17.19
N ALA A 150 -1.08 -5.65 17.76
CA ALA A 150 -2.49 -5.28 17.63
C ALA A 150 -2.79 -3.98 18.39
N ALA A 151 -2.32 -3.85 19.64
CA ALA A 151 -2.50 -2.64 20.45
C ALA A 151 -1.87 -1.41 19.81
N ASP A 152 -0.64 -1.54 19.31
CA ASP A 152 0.11 -0.44 18.69
C ASP A 152 -0.56 0.08 17.40
N ASN A 153 -1.46 -0.71 16.80
CA ASN A 153 -2.17 -0.38 15.55
C ASN A 153 -3.69 -0.25 15.71
N ASN A 154 -4.20 -0.23 16.95
CA ASN A 154 -5.64 -0.19 17.26
C ASN A 154 -6.44 -1.32 16.58
N LEU A 155 -5.85 -2.50 16.47
CA LEU A 155 -6.46 -3.70 15.90
C LEU A 155 -6.92 -4.65 16.99
N GLY A 156 -7.96 -5.43 16.70
CA GLY A 156 -8.32 -6.60 17.49
C GLY A 156 -7.37 -7.75 17.19
N LYS A 157 -7.17 -8.66 18.16
CA LYS A 157 -6.31 -9.85 17.99
C LYS A 157 -6.75 -10.78 16.85
N LYS A 158 -8.03 -10.70 16.46
CA LYS A 158 -8.66 -11.44 15.36
C LYS A 158 -8.96 -10.57 14.13
N SER A 159 -8.47 -9.34 14.09
CA SER A 159 -8.67 -8.46 12.95
C SER A 159 -7.99 -9.04 11.71
N THR A 160 -8.73 -9.07 10.61
CA THR A 160 -8.17 -9.40 9.30
C THR A 160 -7.36 -8.20 8.79
N LEU A 161 -6.16 -8.47 8.31
CA LEU A 161 -5.30 -7.45 7.70
C LEU A 161 -5.63 -7.33 6.21
N TYR A 162 -5.66 -6.09 5.72
CA TYR A 162 -5.91 -5.83 4.30
C TYR A 162 -4.60 -5.43 3.60
N PRO A 163 -4.35 -5.93 2.37
CA PRO A 163 -3.18 -5.50 1.60
C PRO A 163 -3.16 -3.98 1.41
N GLY A 164 -2.00 -3.36 1.59
CA GLY A 164 -1.83 -1.90 1.56
C GLY A 164 -2.03 -1.21 2.91
N GLN A 165 -2.54 -1.91 3.92
CA GLN A 165 -2.68 -1.37 5.28
C GLN A 165 -1.31 -1.07 5.90
N LYS A 166 -1.16 0.12 6.49
CA LYS A 166 0.07 0.52 7.19
C LYS A 166 0.01 0.04 8.65
N LEU A 167 1.09 -0.58 9.11
CA LEU A 167 1.28 -1.02 10.49
C LEU A 167 2.55 -0.40 11.07
N THR A 168 2.44 0.13 12.28
CA THR A 168 3.55 0.56 13.12
C THR A 168 3.99 -0.63 13.97
N ILE A 169 5.23 -1.06 13.81
CA ILE A 169 5.82 -2.19 14.55
C ILE A 169 6.86 -1.64 15.50
N ASN A 170 6.53 -1.55 16.78
CA ASN A 170 7.48 -1.15 17.80
C ASN A 170 8.41 -2.30 18.19
N PRO A 171 9.60 -2.01 18.74
CA PRO A 171 10.46 -3.03 19.33
C PRO A 171 9.72 -3.88 20.36
N PRO A 172 10.10 -5.17 20.54
CA PRO A 172 9.49 -6.02 21.54
C PRO A 172 9.59 -5.36 22.93
N LYS A 173 8.44 -5.21 23.60
CA LYS A 173 8.41 -4.77 24.99
C LYS A 173 9.04 -5.88 25.83
N SER A 174 10.20 -5.61 26.41
CA SER A 174 10.83 -6.51 27.38
C SER A 174 9.96 -6.48 28.64
N ASN A 175 9.37 -7.63 28.98
CA ASN A 175 8.61 -7.84 30.22
C ASN A 175 9.54 -8.24 31.36
#